data_AF-A0AAW6P2R1-F1
#
_entry.id   AF-A0AAW6P2R1-F1
#
_cell.length_a   1.000
_cell.length_b   1.000
_cell.length_c   1.000
_cell.angle_alpha   90.00
_cell.angle_beta   90.00
_cell.angle_gamma   90.00
#
_symmetry.space_group_name_H-M   'P 1'
#
loop_
_entity.id
_entity.type
_entity.pdbx_description
1 polymer ?
#
loop_
_entity_poly.entity_id
_entity_poly.type
_entity_poly.pdbx_seq_one_letter_code
_entity_poly.pdbx_strand_id
1 'polypeptide(L)'
;MNTAEIPLDPSLRWEWVKYQLRANESSLASVARELGVTGPAVKNAKRKPYPRVERAIAAKLGLLPIDIWPERWASNDEPHRRRPHRAECASGAGRKHNAAYAQGHRKTGTEA
;
A
#
# COMPACT_ATOMS: atom_id res chain seq x y z
N MET A 1 -5.14 -5.09 -22.46
CA MET A 1 -4.89 -3.64 -22.32
C MET A 1 -3.48 -3.37 -22.79
N ASN A 2 -3.25 -2.32 -23.58
CA ASN A 2 -1.93 -2.02 -24.14
C ASN A 2 -1.02 -1.42 -23.07
N THR A 3 0.00 -2.16 -22.63
CA THR A 3 1.05 -1.70 -21.69
C THR A 3 1.83 -0.48 -22.24
N ALA A 4 1.77 -0.24 -23.55
CA ALA A 4 2.47 0.83 -24.27
C ALA A 4 2.04 2.27 -23.88
N GLU A 5 0.95 2.46 -23.14
CA GLU A 5 0.46 3.80 -22.74
C GLU A 5 0.82 4.21 -21.31
N ILE A 6 1.60 3.40 -20.57
CA ILE A 6 1.92 3.71 -19.17
C ILE A 6 2.94 4.86 -19.11
N PRO A 7 2.59 6.02 -18.52
CA PRO A 7 3.53 7.14 -18.45
C PRO A 7 4.77 6.79 -17.63
N LEU A 8 5.95 7.23 -18.11
CA LEU A 8 7.22 7.05 -17.41
C LEU A 8 7.33 7.98 -16.19
N ASP A 9 6.75 9.19 -16.27
CA ASP A 9 6.74 10.13 -15.15
C ASP A 9 5.87 9.60 -13.99
N PRO A 10 6.40 9.49 -12.76
CA PRO A 10 5.65 8.99 -11.61
C PRO A 10 4.38 9.76 -11.28
N SER A 11 4.33 11.07 -11.55
CA SER A 11 3.13 11.86 -11.27
C SER A 11 2.03 11.57 -12.29
N LEU A 12 2.36 11.58 -13.59
CA LEU A 12 1.43 11.19 -14.65
C LEU A 12 0.97 9.73 -14.51
N ARG A 13 1.89 8.82 -14.15
CA ARG A 13 1.55 7.41 -13.89
C ARG A 13 0.49 7.28 -12.81
N TRP A 14 0.56 8.08 -11.74
CA TRP A 14 -0.44 8.04 -10.68
C TRP A 14 -1.82 8.56 -11.14
N GLU A 15 -1.85 9.59 -11.98
CA GLU A 15 -3.10 10.04 -12.60
C GLU A 15 -3.68 8.97 -13.51
N TRP A 16 -2.84 8.32 -14.32
CA TRP A 16 -3.22 7.19 -15.17
C TRP A 16 -3.80 6.04 -14.33
N VAL A 17 -3.15 5.63 -13.24
CA VAL A 17 -3.68 4.59 -12.33
C VAL A 17 -5.07 4.98 -11.78
N LYS A 18 -5.25 6.25 -11.36
CA LYS A 18 -6.56 6.72 -10.89
C LYS A 18 -7.62 6.69 -11.98
N TYR A 19 -7.26 7.08 -13.20
CA TYR A 19 -8.14 7.05 -14.35
C TYR A 19 -8.56 5.61 -14.67
N GLN A 20 -7.60 4.68 -14.75
CA GLN A 20 -7.85 3.27 -15.02
C GLN A 20 -8.73 2.62 -13.96
N LEU A 21 -8.49 2.92 -12.67
CA LEU A 21 -9.36 2.44 -11.61
C LEU A 21 -10.80 2.92 -11.80
N ARG A 22 -11.00 4.20 -12.13
CA ARG A 22 -12.35 4.77 -12.38
C ARG A 22 -13.02 4.16 -13.62
N ALA A 23 -12.25 3.92 -14.67
CA ALA A 23 -12.73 3.26 -15.88
C ALA A 23 -13.20 1.82 -15.61
N ASN A 24 -12.54 1.11 -14.70
CA ASN A 24 -12.93 -0.23 -14.23
C ASN A 24 -13.93 -0.20 -13.05
N GLU A 25 -14.73 0.86 -12.94
CA GLU A 25 -15.74 1.07 -11.87
C GLU A 25 -15.20 0.91 -10.43
N SER A 26 -13.88 1.04 -10.28
CA SER A 26 -13.14 0.84 -9.04
C SER A 26 -12.60 2.18 -8.53
N SER A 27 -12.15 2.17 -7.28
CA SER A 27 -11.53 3.36 -6.68
C SER A 27 -10.46 2.99 -5.69
N LEU A 28 -9.58 3.94 -5.38
CA LEU A 28 -8.58 3.78 -4.31
C LEU A 28 -9.24 3.44 -2.96
N ALA A 29 -10.46 3.93 -2.73
CA ALA A 29 -11.23 3.58 -1.54
C ALA A 29 -11.70 2.12 -1.56
N SER A 30 -12.10 1.60 -2.74
CA SER A 30 -12.44 0.18 -2.89
C SER A 30 -11.23 -0.71 -2.59
N VAL A 31 -10.08 -0.39 -3.18
CA VAL A 31 -8.80 -1.08 -2.92
C VAL A 31 -8.44 -1.04 -1.43
N ALA A 32 -8.64 0.11 -0.77
CA ALA A 32 -8.40 0.24 0.66
C ALA A 32 -9.29 -0.68 1.50
N ARG A 33 -10.58 -0.76 1.16
CA ARG A 33 -11.57 -1.62 1.85
C ARG A 33 -11.23 -3.10 1.69
N GLU A 34 -10.87 -3.53 0.48
CA GLU A 34 -10.49 -4.91 0.20
C GLU A 34 -9.24 -5.35 0.97
N LEU A 35 -8.26 -4.45 1.10
CA LEU A 35 -7.04 -4.72 1.87
C LEU A 35 -7.22 -4.52 3.39
N GLY A 36 -8.34 -3.94 3.83
CA GLY A 36 -8.56 -3.54 5.23
C GLY A 36 -7.60 -2.45 5.71
N VAL A 37 -7.14 -1.58 4.79
CA VAL A 37 -6.23 -0.46 5.10
C VAL A 37 -6.95 0.88 4.99
N THR A 38 -6.34 1.94 5.52
CA THR A 38 -6.92 3.28 5.42
C THR A 38 -6.68 3.89 4.04
N GLY A 39 -7.58 4.76 3.57
CA GLY A 39 -7.42 5.47 2.30
C GLY A 39 -6.08 6.23 2.16
N PRO A 40 -5.59 6.94 3.21
CA PRO A 40 -4.25 7.54 3.19
C PRO A 40 -3.11 6.52 3.02
N ALA A 41 -3.25 5.30 3.54
CA ALA A 41 -2.26 4.25 3.35
C ALA A 41 -2.13 3.83 1.88
N VAL A 42 -3.25 3.79 1.13
CA VAL A 42 -3.23 3.54 -0.32
C VAL A 42 -2.57 4.70 -1.07
N LYS A 43 -2.85 5.96 -0.68
CA LYS A 43 -2.21 7.14 -1.29
C LYS A 43 -0.69 7.17 -1.10
N ASN A 44 -0.17 6.55 -0.02
CA ASN A 44 1.27 6.47 0.21
C ASN A 44 2.01 5.66 -0.85
N ALA A 45 1.33 4.76 -1.58
CA ALA A 45 1.93 4.01 -2.69
C ALA A 45 2.47 4.91 -3.81
N LYS A 46 1.93 6.14 -3.96
CA LYS A 46 2.50 7.14 -4.89
C LYS A 46 3.95 7.50 -4.54
N ARG A 47 4.26 7.62 -3.25
CA ARG A 47 5.54 8.18 -2.76
C ARG A 47 6.54 7.11 -2.34
N LYS A 48 6.07 6.02 -1.74
CA LYS A 48 6.90 4.95 -1.18
C LYS A 48 6.49 3.61 -1.77
N PRO A 49 7.45 2.69 -2.03
CA PRO A 49 7.12 1.34 -2.47
C PRO A 49 6.19 0.70 -1.44
N TYR A 50 5.02 0.27 -1.88
CA TYR A 50 4.06 -0.41 -1.04
C TYR A 50 3.53 -1.65 -1.75
N PRO A 51 4.31 -2.76 -1.73
CA PRO A 51 4.06 -3.91 -2.60
C PRO A 51 2.65 -4.49 -2.46
N ARG A 52 2.16 -4.59 -1.21
CA ARG A 52 0.81 -5.08 -0.92
C ARG A 52 -0.30 -4.25 -1.60
N VAL A 53 -0.17 -2.92 -1.61
CA VAL A 53 -1.13 -2.03 -2.28
C VAL A 53 -0.95 -2.06 -3.79
N GLU A 54 0.30 -2.05 -4.26
CA GLU A 54 0.63 -2.12 -5.68
C GLU A 54 0.07 -3.41 -6.32
N ARG A 55 0.19 -4.57 -5.66
CA ARG A 55 -0.46 -5.83 -6.11
C ARG A 55 -1.97 -5.71 -6.22
N ALA A 56 -2.63 -5.13 -5.22
CA ALA A 56 -4.08 -4.99 -5.24
C ALA A 56 -4.57 -4.05 -6.35
N ILE A 57 -3.83 -2.96 -6.59
CA ILE A 57 -4.11 -2.06 -7.72
C ILE A 57 -3.91 -2.80 -9.04
N ALA A 58 -2.78 -3.48 -9.22
CA ALA A 58 -2.48 -4.22 -10.44
C ALA A 58 -3.53 -5.31 -10.72
N ALA A 59 -3.93 -6.07 -9.68
CA ALA A 59 -5.00 -7.06 -9.77
C ALA A 59 -6.34 -6.45 -10.23
N LYS A 60 -6.69 -5.24 -9.76
CA LYS A 60 -7.90 -4.53 -10.22
C LYS A 60 -7.82 -4.06 -11.67
N LEU A 61 -6.62 -3.82 -12.17
CA LEU A 61 -6.38 -3.47 -13.56
C LEU A 61 -6.17 -4.69 -14.45
N GLY A 62 -6.09 -5.90 -13.89
CA GLY A 62 -5.77 -7.12 -14.62
C GLY A 62 -4.34 -7.12 -15.18
N LEU A 63 -3.42 -6.38 -14.54
CA LEU A 63 -2.02 -6.24 -14.92
C LEU A 63 -1.10 -6.79 -13.82
N LEU A 64 0.17 -6.98 -14.14
CA LEU A 64 1.18 -7.28 -13.13
C LEU A 64 1.72 -5.97 -12.51
N PRO A 65 2.16 -5.99 -11.24
CA PRO A 65 2.77 -4.82 -10.61
C PRO A 65 4.01 -4.32 -11.36
N ILE A 66 4.76 -5.24 -11.98
CA ILE A 66 5.96 -4.92 -12.77
C ILE A 66 5.63 -4.13 -14.04
N ASP A 67 4.45 -4.34 -14.64
CA ASP A 67 4.03 -3.59 -15.82
C ASP A 67 3.83 -2.10 -15.50
N ILE A 68 3.32 -1.83 -14.30
CA ILE A 68 3.02 -0.46 -13.83
C ILE A 68 4.26 0.18 -13.19
N TRP A 69 5.01 -0.58 -12.39
CA TRP A 69 6.16 -0.10 -11.63
C TRP A 69 7.41 -0.97 -11.86
N PRO A 70 7.99 -0.94 -13.07
CA PRO A 70 9.16 -1.75 -13.40
C PRO A 70 10.38 -1.40 -12.52
N GLU A 71 10.48 -0.16 -12.05
CA GLU A 71 11.55 0.28 -11.15
C GLU A 71 11.47 -0.33 -9.73
N ARG A 72 10.29 -0.80 -9.32
CA ARG A 72 10.01 -1.26 -7.95
C ARG A 72 9.94 -2.79 -7.83
N TRP A 73 9.79 -3.50 -8.94
CA TRP A 73 9.54 -4.95 -8.98
C TRP A 73 10.56 -5.65 -9.87
N ALA A 74 11.03 -6.81 -9.41
CA ALA A 74 11.76 -7.76 -10.23
C ALA A 74 10.79 -8.63 -11.06
N SER A 75 11.29 -9.24 -12.13
CA SER A 75 10.51 -10.11 -13.03
C SER A 75 9.88 -11.33 -12.34
N ASN A 76 10.31 -11.66 -11.12
CA ASN A 76 9.84 -12.80 -10.36
C ASN A 76 8.72 -12.45 -9.34
N ASP A 77 7.94 -11.39 -9.57
CA ASP A 77 6.96 -10.83 -8.61
C ASP A 77 7.58 -10.45 -7.25
N GLU A 78 8.89 -10.18 -7.23
CA GLU A 78 9.60 -9.83 -6.02
C GLU A 78 9.81 -8.31 -5.94
N PRO A 79 9.25 -7.62 -4.95
CA PRO A 79 9.44 -6.19 -4.80
C PRO A 79 10.83 -5.86 -4.26
N HIS A 80 11.46 -4.81 -4.79
CA HIS A 80 12.72 -4.28 -4.29
C HIS A 80 12.55 -3.61 -2.92
N ARG A 81 12.59 -4.42 -1.86
CA ARG A 81 12.33 -3.98 -0.48
C ARG A 81 13.62 -3.76 0.29
N ARG A 82 13.75 -2.56 0.87
CA ARG A 82 14.87 -2.22 1.78
C ARG A 82 14.94 -3.08 3.05
N ARG A 83 13.84 -3.74 3.43
CA ARG A 83 13.76 -4.59 4.63
C ARG A 83 13.00 -5.88 4.28
N PRO A 84 13.64 -6.90 3.71
CA PRO A 84 12.98 -8.12 3.23
C PRO A 84 12.37 -8.96 4.36
N HIS A 85 12.98 -8.96 5.55
CA HIS A 85 12.50 -9.76 6.69
C HIS A 85 11.26 -9.16 7.41
N ARG A 86 10.85 -7.93 7.09
CA ARG A 86 9.63 -7.35 7.68
C ARG A 86 8.40 -7.93 6.98
N ALA A 87 7.34 -8.30 7.69
CA ALA A 87 6.10 -8.68 7.01
C ALA A 87 5.50 -7.49 6.23
N GLU A 88 4.94 -7.77 5.03
CA GLU A 88 4.19 -6.77 4.24
C GLU A 88 2.83 -6.45 4.84
N CYS A 89 2.21 -7.45 5.47
CA CYS A 89 1.05 -7.28 6.31
C CYS A 89 1.53 -7.03 7.73
N ALA A 90 1.20 -5.87 8.30
CA ALA A 90 1.22 -5.76 9.75
C ALA A 90 0.15 -6.72 10.28
N SER A 91 0.56 -7.79 10.95
CA SER A 91 -0.36 -8.67 11.67
C SER A 91 -1.23 -7.81 12.60
N GLY A 92 -2.56 -7.89 12.46
CA GLY A 92 -3.53 -7.08 13.23
C GLY A 92 -3.47 -7.27 14.75
N ALA A 93 -2.57 -8.12 15.25
CA ALA A 93 -2.33 -8.47 16.65
C ALA A 93 -1.79 -7.31 17.54
N GLY A 94 -1.75 -6.08 17.03
CA GLY A 94 -1.24 -4.91 17.75
C GLY A 94 -2.23 -3.75 17.86
N ARG A 95 -3.53 -3.98 17.67
CA ARG A 95 -4.55 -2.92 17.78
C ARG A 95 -4.82 -2.62 19.25
N LYS A 96 -3.91 -1.84 19.87
CA LYS A 96 -3.91 -1.42 21.29
C LYS A 96 -5.04 -0.42 21.63
N HIS A 97 -6.22 -0.57 21.06
CA HIS A 97 -7.40 0.22 21.42
C HIS A 97 -8.32 -0.60 22.34
N ASN A 98 -7.76 -1.21 23.38
CA ASN A 98 -8.54 -1.78 24.48
C ASN A 98 -8.58 -0.79 25.65
N ALA A 99 -9.60 -0.91 26.51
CA ALA A 99 -9.76 -0.04 27.68
C ALA A 99 -8.54 -0.04 28.62
N ALA A 100 -7.70 -1.07 28.56
CA ALA A 100 -6.47 -1.21 29.34
C ALA A 100 -5.31 -0.30 28.88
N TYR A 101 -5.36 0.27 27.66
CA TYR A 101 -4.29 1.14 27.16
C TYR A 101 -4.12 2.43 28.00
N ALA A 102 -5.19 2.92 28.61
CA ALA A 102 -5.14 4.07 29.51
C ALA A 102 -4.30 3.81 30.78
N GLN A 103 -4.13 2.55 31.17
CA GLN A 103 -3.44 2.19 32.42
C GLN A 103 -1.91 2.07 32.29
N GLY A 104 -1.36 2.06 31.07
CA GLY A 104 0.07 1.78 30.83
C GLY A 104 1.03 2.97 31.00
N HIS A 105 0.53 4.19 31.25
CA HIS A 105 1.34 5.42 31.24
C HIS A 105 1.45 6.12 32.60
N ARG A 106 1.32 5.40 33.72
CA ARG A 106 1.81 5.92 35.02
C ARG A 106 3.31 5.63 35.13
N LYS A 107 4.16 6.62 34.85
CA LYS A 107 5.52 6.63 35.37
C LYS A 107 5.39 6.65 36.90
N THR A 108 5.70 5.56 37.57
CA THR A 108 5.95 5.58 39.02
C THR A 108 7.18 6.45 39.23
N GLY A 109 6.96 7.73 39.50
CA GLY A 109 8.01 8.59 40.03
C GLY A 109 8.36 8.04 41.41
N THR A 110 9.59 7.58 41.55
CA THR A 110 10.21 7.27 42.84
C THR A 110 10.09 8.50 43.74
N GLU A 111 9.29 8.42 44.80
CA GLU A 111 9.29 9.41 45.88
C GLU A 111 10.62 9.28 46.63
N ALA A 112 11.28 10.43 46.88
CA ALA A 112 12.50 10.57 47.67
C ALA A 112 12.23 11.55 48.81
#